data_AF-A0A819Y4N0-F1
#
_entry.id   AF-A0A819Y4N0-F1
#
_cell.length_a   1.000
_cell.length_b   1.000
_cell.length_c   1.000
_cell.angle_alpha   90.00
_cell.angle_beta   90.00
_cell.angle_gamma   90.00
#
_symmetry.space_group_name_H-M   'P 1'
#
loop_
_entity.id
_entity.type
_entity.pdbx_description
1 polymer ?
#
loop_
_entity_poly.entity_id
_entity_poly.type
_entity_poly.pdbx_seq_one_letter_code
_entity_poly.pdbx_strand_id
1 'polypeptide(L)'
;GPDDNVFIYFTDHGAVGLVAFPHGVLHAKQLNETITKMYNEKKYKQMVIYIEACESGSMLEGLLPDNINIYATTASNAEESSYACYYDEKRQTYLGDVYSVVWMEDSDAEKIDQETLYQQFLVTQKYTNTSHVMQYGDLTLGQTHNVSEFQGATQQIYKPNHNLLKKHRNALLRRDAVPTEDVRIAIVSRRLAAAEDNSVKKQKLERELAQLYNDRSIIASRIEQIASKALSINRGGYLEIVTEKHMKLTKYDCYQSVTEHIHEKCFDLQNEFVLNKLYIMANLCEIGLRDFTTKQAVDEICNERLHFDY
;
A
#
# COMPACT_ATOMS: atom_id res chain seq x y z
N GLY A 1 -16.68 22.51 -0.64
CA GLY A 1 -17.76 23.28 0.01
C GLY A 1 -18.88 22.34 0.42
N PRO A 2 -19.86 22.78 1.23
CA PRO A 2 -20.92 21.92 1.75
C PRO A 2 -21.76 21.18 0.69
N ASP A 3 -21.77 21.66 -0.55
CA ASP A 3 -22.51 21.09 -1.68
C ASP A 3 -21.61 20.33 -2.68
N ASP A 4 -20.29 20.25 -2.42
CA ASP A 4 -19.33 19.66 -3.35
C ASP A 4 -19.17 18.16 -3.12
N ASN A 5 -19.05 17.41 -4.22
CA ASN A 5 -18.55 16.03 -4.20
C ASN A 5 -17.02 16.07 -4.26
N VAL A 6 -16.35 15.29 -3.42
CA VAL A 6 -14.88 15.19 -3.40
C VAL A 6 -14.46 13.78 -3.78
N PHE A 7 -13.54 13.66 -4.74
CA PHE A 7 -12.87 12.40 -5.05
C PHE A 7 -11.39 12.51 -4.67
N ILE A 8 -10.91 11.56 -3.87
CA ILE A 8 -9.51 11.44 -3.49
C ILE A 8 -9.01 10.10 -4.01
N TYR A 9 -7.94 10.13 -4.80
CA TYR A 9 -7.21 8.94 -5.20
C TYR A 9 -5.77 9.07 -4.74
N PHE A 10 -5.31 8.06 -4.01
CA PHE A 10 -3.93 7.92 -3.57
C PHE A 10 -3.32 6.65 -4.19
N THR A 11 -2.08 6.76 -4.67
CA THR A 11 -1.30 5.64 -5.21
C THR A 11 0.17 5.82 -4.86
N ASP A 12 0.70 4.88 -4.05
CA ASP A 12 2.11 4.74 -3.71
C ASP A 12 2.29 3.44 -2.89
N HIS A 13 3.44 3.30 -2.23
CA HIS A 13 3.70 2.30 -1.21
C HIS A 13 2.88 2.53 0.07
N GLY A 14 2.67 1.43 0.81
CA GLY A 14 2.01 1.44 2.11
C GLY A 14 2.67 0.48 3.09
N ALA A 15 2.24 0.57 4.34
CA ALA A 15 2.46 -0.41 5.38
C ALA A 15 1.24 -0.41 6.30
N VAL A 16 1.18 -1.33 7.28
CA VAL A 16 0.10 -1.32 8.27
C VAL A 16 -0.03 0.06 8.93
N GLY A 17 -1.21 0.69 8.79
CA GLY A 17 -1.55 1.96 9.42
C GLY A 17 -0.81 3.19 8.87
N LEU A 18 -0.17 3.12 7.69
CA LEU A 18 0.42 4.29 7.03
C LEU A 18 0.51 4.14 5.51
N VAL A 19 0.63 5.27 4.82
CA VAL A 19 1.03 5.33 3.40
C VAL A 19 2.28 6.19 3.22
N ALA A 20 3.11 5.88 2.23
CA ALA A 20 4.33 6.61 1.94
C ALA A 20 4.04 7.90 1.16
N PHE A 21 4.88 8.90 1.37
CA PHE A 21 5.02 10.07 0.49
C PHE A 21 6.49 10.16 0.10
N PRO A 22 6.85 10.83 -1.01
CA PRO A 22 8.26 10.93 -1.44
C PRO A 22 9.23 11.41 -0.35
N HIS A 23 8.73 12.24 0.58
CA HIS A 23 9.48 12.78 1.71
C HIS A 23 8.69 12.66 3.03
N GLY A 24 8.29 11.44 3.38
CA GLY A 24 7.66 11.15 4.67
C GLY A 24 6.63 10.03 4.58
N VAL A 25 5.79 9.94 5.61
CA VAL A 25 4.65 9.02 5.65
C VAL A 25 3.43 9.75 6.20
N LEU A 26 2.24 9.27 5.85
CA LEU A 26 0.97 9.69 6.43
C LEU A 26 0.40 8.53 7.23
N HIS A 27 0.25 8.72 8.55
CA HIS A 27 -0.36 7.70 9.40
C HIS A 27 -1.89 7.69 9.27
N ALA A 28 -2.48 6.50 9.39
CA ALA A 28 -3.92 6.27 9.31
C ALA A 28 -4.72 7.16 10.28
N LYS A 29 -4.21 7.33 11.51
CA LYS A 29 -4.82 8.21 12.52
C LYS A 29 -4.91 9.66 12.03
N GLN A 30 -3.84 10.19 11.44
CA GLN A 30 -3.80 11.57 10.93
C GLN A 30 -4.77 11.78 9.77
N LEU A 31 -4.87 10.81 8.85
CA LEU A 31 -5.85 10.84 7.76
C LEU A 31 -7.28 10.88 8.32
N ASN A 32 -7.61 9.99 9.25
CA ASN A 32 -8.96 9.88 9.80
C ASN A 32 -9.36 11.10 10.66
N GLU A 33 -8.43 11.67 11.42
CA GLU A 33 -8.64 12.93 12.12
C GLU A 33 -8.91 14.08 11.13
N THR A 34 -8.18 14.11 10.01
CA THR A 34 -8.33 15.15 8.99
C THR A 34 -9.68 15.08 8.29
N ILE A 35 -10.11 13.90 7.83
CA ILE A 35 -11.41 13.76 7.15
C ILE A 35 -12.59 13.98 8.11
N THR A 36 -12.45 13.58 9.39
CA THR A 36 -13.43 13.89 10.43
C THR A 36 -13.54 15.40 10.66
N LYS A 37 -12.40 16.10 10.68
CA LYS A 37 -12.38 17.57 10.76
C LYS A 37 -13.04 18.20 9.54
N MET A 38 -12.75 17.70 8.33
CA MET A 38 -13.38 18.19 7.10
C MET A 38 -14.91 18.03 7.13
N TYR A 39 -15.42 16.92 7.67
CA TYR A 39 -16.86 16.70 7.87
C TYR A 39 -17.46 17.74 8.82
N ASN A 40 -16.87 17.92 10.01
CA ASN A 40 -17.34 18.87 11.02
C ASN A 40 -17.33 20.32 10.52
N GLU A 41 -16.37 20.67 9.67
CA GLU A 41 -16.25 21.98 9.05
C GLU A 41 -17.05 22.12 7.73
N LYS A 42 -17.89 21.13 7.39
CA LYS A 42 -18.75 21.11 6.19
C LYS A 42 -17.96 21.37 4.90
N LYS A 43 -16.80 20.73 4.75
CA LYS A 43 -15.93 20.93 3.58
C LYS A 43 -16.40 20.18 2.34
N TYR A 44 -17.30 19.21 2.48
CA TYR A 44 -17.86 18.41 1.40
C TYR A 44 -19.31 18.01 1.72
N LYS A 45 -20.08 17.69 0.67
CA LYS A 45 -21.38 17.02 0.78
C LYS A 45 -21.18 15.53 0.99
N GLN A 46 -20.37 14.95 0.11
CA GLN A 46 -19.98 13.54 0.09
C GLN A 46 -18.56 13.39 -0.48
N MET A 47 -17.86 12.34 -0.06
CA MET A 47 -16.49 12.08 -0.47
C MET A 47 -16.30 10.60 -0.84
N VAL A 48 -15.53 10.37 -1.89
CA VAL A 48 -15.06 9.03 -2.28
C VAL A 48 -13.55 8.99 -2.19
N ILE A 49 -12.99 7.94 -1.57
CA ILE A 49 -11.54 7.76 -1.38
C ILE A 49 -11.11 6.41 -1.96
N TYR A 50 -10.24 6.42 -2.96
CA TYR A 50 -9.59 5.22 -3.51
C TYR A 50 -8.12 5.19 -3.08
N ILE A 51 -7.67 4.08 -2.51
CA ILE A 51 -6.29 3.93 -1.99
C ILE A 51 -5.63 2.71 -2.63
N GLU A 52 -4.67 2.96 -3.51
CA GLU A 52 -3.70 1.98 -4.00
C GLU A 52 -2.45 2.02 -3.12
N ALA A 53 -2.30 1.04 -2.24
CA ALA A 53 -1.09 0.83 -1.45
C ALA A 53 -1.10 -0.57 -0.81
N CYS A 54 0.07 -1.05 -0.41
CA CYS A 54 0.19 -2.21 0.47
C CYS A 54 -0.53 -1.97 1.81
N GLU A 55 -1.16 -3.02 2.33
CA GLU A 55 -1.95 -3.00 3.56
C GLU A 55 -2.98 -1.86 3.63
N SER A 56 -3.46 -1.35 2.49
CA SER A 56 -4.25 -0.12 2.40
C SER A 56 -5.57 -0.18 3.18
N GLY A 57 -6.13 -1.37 3.40
CA GLY A 57 -7.29 -1.56 4.28
C GLY A 57 -7.04 -1.08 5.72
N SER A 58 -5.81 -1.16 6.21
CA SER A 58 -5.41 -0.70 7.55
C SER A 58 -5.47 0.82 7.73
N MET A 59 -5.57 1.59 6.64
CA MET A 59 -5.76 3.04 6.70
C MET A 59 -7.16 3.43 7.18
N LEU A 60 -8.13 2.52 7.08
CA LEU A 60 -9.56 2.80 7.30
C LEU A 60 -10.21 1.83 8.29
N GLU A 61 -9.70 0.60 8.40
CA GLU A 61 -10.28 -0.44 9.24
C GLU A 61 -10.36 -0.02 10.72
N GLY A 62 -11.59 0.08 11.24
CA GLY A 62 -11.82 0.49 12.63
C GLY A 62 -11.57 1.98 12.91
N LEU A 63 -11.27 2.78 11.88
CA LEU A 63 -11.05 4.22 11.97
C LEU A 63 -12.10 5.05 11.24
N LEU A 64 -12.49 4.65 10.02
CA LEU A 64 -13.45 5.40 9.20
C LEU A 64 -14.89 5.12 9.67
N PRO A 65 -15.61 6.11 10.22
CA PRO A 65 -17.01 5.92 10.59
C PRO A 65 -17.92 5.90 9.35
N ASP A 66 -19.08 5.25 9.48
CA ASP A 66 -20.05 5.06 8.40
C ASP A 66 -21.08 6.19 8.26
N ASN A 67 -20.98 7.24 9.08
CA ASN A 67 -21.99 8.30 9.21
C ASN A 67 -21.43 9.71 8.92
N ILE A 68 -20.36 9.80 8.13
CA ILE A 68 -19.70 11.06 7.74
C ILE A 68 -19.68 11.29 6.21
N ASN A 69 -20.57 10.63 5.48
CA ASN A 69 -20.72 10.73 4.01
C ASN A 69 -19.40 10.47 3.24
N ILE A 70 -18.63 9.47 3.69
CA ILE A 70 -17.43 9.00 2.99
C ILE A 70 -17.64 7.55 2.57
N TYR A 71 -17.45 7.25 1.29
CA TYR A 71 -17.29 5.89 0.79
C TYR A 71 -15.84 5.69 0.38
N ALA A 72 -15.24 4.56 0.74
CA ALA A 72 -13.84 4.32 0.40
C ALA A 72 -13.62 2.90 -0.11
N THR A 73 -12.65 2.73 -1.01
CA THR A 73 -12.17 1.42 -1.45
C THR A 73 -10.65 1.36 -1.40
N THR A 74 -10.11 0.18 -1.15
CA THR A 74 -8.67 -0.04 -0.99
C THR A 74 -8.21 -1.21 -1.84
N ALA A 75 -6.99 -1.12 -2.38
CA ALA A 75 -6.41 -2.15 -3.24
C ALA A 75 -6.21 -3.50 -2.55
N SER A 76 -5.97 -3.46 -1.25
CA SER A 76 -5.72 -4.66 -0.44
C SER A 76 -6.42 -4.56 0.92
N ASN A 77 -6.47 -5.71 1.62
CA ASN A 77 -6.87 -5.74 3.03
C ASN A 77 -5.75 -5.18 3.94
N ALA A 78 -5.87 -5.35 5.26
CA ALA A 78 -4.93 -4.80 6.23
C ALA A 78 -3.62 -5.62 6.40
N GLU A 79 -3.48 -6.76 5.72
CA GLU A 79 -2.46 -7.77 5.97
C GLU A 79 -1.67 -8.18 4.73
N GLU A 80 -1.94 -7.58 3.56
CA GLU A 80 -1.34 -7.99 2.30
C GLU A 80 -0.92 -6.80 1.42
N SER A 81 0.08 -7.06 0.57
CA SER A 81 0.58 -6.11 -0.42
C SER A 81 -0.43 -5.82 -1.53
N SER A 82 -0.26 -4.66 -2.17
CA SER A 82 -0.75 -4.41 -3.52
C SER A 82 0.27 -4.91 -4.56
N TYR A 83 -0.09 -4.85 -5.84
CA TYR A 83 0.70 -5.45 -6.92
C TYR A 83 0.88 -4.48 -8.09
N ALA A 84 2.10 -4.36 -8.57
CA ALA A 84 2.42 -3.72 -9.84
C ALA A 84 2.08 -4.63 -11.02
N CYS A 85 1.89 -4.05 -12.21
CA CYS A 85 1.59 -4.76 -13.45
C CYS A 85 2.09 -4.00 -14.69
N TYR A 86 1.95 -4.62 -15.86
CA TYR A 86 2.33 -4.03 -17.15
C TYR A 86 3.82 -3.69 -17.25
N TYR A 87 4.67 -4.72 -17.16
CA TYR A 87 6.10 -4.54 -17.41
C TYR A 87 6.35 -4.16 -18.87
N ASP A 88 6.99 -3.01 -19.09
CA ASP A 88 7.37 -2.53 -20.41
C ASP A 88 8.86 -2.74 -20.67
N GLU A 89 9.19 -3.68 -21.57
CA GLU A 89 10.58 -4.04 -21.91
C GLU A 89 11.41 -2.85 -22.41
N LYS A 90 10.77 -1.87 -23.05
CA LYS A 90 11.46 -0.69 -23.60
C LYS A 90 11.83 0.30 -22.50
N ARG A 91 10.93 0.57 -21.56
CA ARG A 91 11.13 1.47 -20.41
C ARG A 91 11.82 0.78 -19.24
N GLN A 92 11.85 -0.55 -19.25
CA GLN A 92 12.45 -1.40 -18.21
C GLN A 92 11.83 -1.21 -16.82
N THR A 93 10.52 -0.96 -16.76
CA THR A 93 9.77 -0.75 -15.51
C THR A 93 8.31 -1.22 -15.68
N TYR A 94 7.60 -1.34 -14.56
CA TYR A 94 6.14 -1.52 -14.54
C TYR A 94 5.44 -0.19 -14.77
N LEU A 95 4.29 -0.21 -15.47
CA LEU A 95 3.57 0.99 -15.91
C LEU A 95 2.32 1.31 -15.09
N GLY A 96 1.89 0.41 -14.21
CA GLY A 96 0.76 0.68 -13.32
C GLY A 96 0.60 -0.40 -12.27
N ASP A 97 -0.43 -0.25 -11.46
CA ASP A 97 -0.76 -1.13 -10.34
C ASP A 97 -2.11 -1.81 -10.59
N VAL A 98 -2.24 -3.09 -10.21
CA VAL A 98 -3.34 -3.96 -10.61
C VAL A 98 -4.69 -3.35 -10.24
N TYR A 99 -4.90 -2.92 -8.98
CA TYR A 99 -6.16 -2.32 -8.57
C TYR A 99 -6.43 -1.03 -9.35
N SER A 100 -5.39 -0.18 -9.46
CA SER A 100 -5.47 1.12 -10.13
C SER A 100 -5.85 1.02 -11.59
N VAL A 101 -5.13 0.21 -12.38
CA VAL A 101 -5.45 0.05 -13.81
C VAL A 101 -6.81 -0.60 -14.00
N VAL A 102 -7.22 -1.49 -13.09
CA VAL A 102 -8.53 -2.14 -13.21
C VAL A 102 -9.67 -1.13 -13.08
N TRP A 103 -9.68 -0.24 -12.07
CA TRP A 103 -10.76 0.74 -11.93
C TRP A 103 -10.64 1.88 -12.97
N MET A 104 -9.42 2.33 -13.29
CA MET A 104 -9.23 3.41 -14.27
C MET A 104 -9.67 2.97 -15.67
N GLU A 105 -9.23 1.79 -16.11
CA GLU A 105 -9.62 1.29 -17.43
C GLU A 105 -11.08 0.77 -17.48
N ASP A 106 -11.71 0.58 -16.32
CA ASP A 106 -13.17 0.39 -16.23
C ASP A 106 -13.88 1.71 -16.48
N SER A 107 -13.50 2.79 -15.77
CA SER A 107 -14.02 4.14 -16.00
C SER A 107 -13.81 4.65 -17.44
N ASP A 108 -12.69 4.32 -18.08
CA ASP A 108 -12.42 4.67 -19.49
C ASP A 108 -13.33 3.94 -20.49
N ALA A 109 -13.83 2.77 -20.12
CA ALA A 109 -14.62 1.92 -21.01
C ALA A 109 -16.12 2.08 -20.76
N GLU A 110 -16.55 2.06 -19.51
CA GLU A 110 -17.94 1.96 -19.11
C GLU A 110 -18.69 3.31 -19.16
N LYS A 111 -20.01 3.20 -19.10
CA LYS A 111 -20.89 4.37 -18.98
C LYS A 111 -20.97 4.77 -17.51
N ILE A 112 -19.99 5.54 -17.05
CA ILE A 112 -19.89 5.98 -15.64
C ILE A 112 -21.04 6.91 -15.18
N ASP A 113 -21.89 7.38 -16.12
CA ASP A 113 -23.17 8.04 -15.82
C ASP A 113 -24.28 7.06 -15.41
N GLN A 114 -24.08 5.76 -15.60
CA GLN A 114 -25.04 4.67 -15.32
C GLN A 114 -24.45 3.61 -14.39
N GLU A 115 -23.14 3.57 -14.26
CA GLU A 115 -22.43 2.70 -13.33
C GLU A 115 -22.36 3.32 -11.94
N THR A 116 -22.79 2.57 -10.93
CA THR A 116 -22.64 2.96 -9.53
C THR A 116 -21.23 2.69 -9.02
N LEU A 117 -20.80 3.43 -7.99
CA LEU A 117 -19.53 3.18 -7.31
C LEU A 117 -19.41 1.71 -6.83
N TYR A 118 -20.52 1.12 -6.36
CA TYR A 118 -20.56 -0.28 -5.94
C TYR A 118 -20.40 -1.25 -7.11
N GLN A 119 -20.95 -0.94 -8.30
CA GLN A 119 -20.74 -1.76 -9.50
C GLN A 119 -19.26 -1.72 -9.92
N GLN A 120 -18.65 -0.54 -9.96
CA GLN A 120 -17.21 -0.39 -10.21
C GLN A 120 -16.37 -1.13 -9.15
N PHE A 121 -16.76 -1.08 -7.87
CA PHE A 121 -16.11 -1.88 -6.82
C PHE A 121 -16.19 -3.38 -7.10
N LEU A 122 -17.34 -3.92 -7.50
CA LEU A 122 -17.48 -5.35 -7.82
C LEU A 122 -16.64 -5.76 -9.03
N VAL A 123 -16.55 -4.92 -10.05
CA VAL A 123 -15.64 -5.13 -11.19
C VAL A 123 -14.20 -5.13 -10.70
N THR A 124 -13.83 -4.13 -9.91
CA THR A 124 -12.46 -3.94 -9.41
C THR A 124 -12.03 -5.11 -8.52
N GLN A 125 -12.88 -5.53 -7.60
CA GLN A 125 -12.66 -6.69 -6.74
C GLN A 125 -12.53 -7.99 -7.55
N LYS A 126 -13.34 -8.17 -8.60
CA LYS A 126 -13.29 -9.38 -9.42
C LYS A 126 -12.00 -9.49 -10.23
N TYR A 127 -11.48 -8.38 -10.74
CA TYR A 127 -10.35 -8.38 -11.67
C TYR A 127 -9.00 -8.07 -11.02
N THR A 128 -8.98 -7.54 -9.79
CA THR A 128 -7.81 -7.49 -8.93
C THR A 128 -7.66 -8.83 -8.22
N ASN A 129 -7.15 -9.84 -8.92
CA ASN A 129 -7.07 -11.22 -8.41
C ASN A 129 -5.78 -11.53 -7.64
N THR A 130 -5.03 -10.49 -7.26
CA THR A 130 -3.74 -10.55 -6.57
C THR A 130 -3.83 -10.15 -5.10
N SER A 131 -4.90 -9.44 -4.72
CA SER A 131 -5.20 -8.94 -3.38
C SER A 131 -6.72 -8.90 -3.17
N HIS A 132 -7.16 -8.64 -1.94
CA HIS A 132 -8.55 -8.47 -1.56
C HIS A 132 -8.91 -6.99 -1.55
N VAL A 133 -9.59 -6.54 -2.61
CA VAL A 133 -10.15 -5.20 -2.66
C VAL A 133 -11.25 -5.05 -1.60
N MET A 134 -11.11 -4.04 -0.74
CA MET A 134 -12.03 -3.79 0.38
C MET A 134 -12.84 -2.50 0.17
N GLN A 135 -13.95 -2.37 0.90
CA GLN A 135 -14.75 -1.15 0.95
C GLN A 135 -15.10 -0.78 2.40
N TYR A 136 -15.17 0.52 2.69
CA TYR A 136 -15.36 1.08 4.03
C TYR A 136 -16.27 2.33 4.01
N GLY A 137 -16.72 2.75 5.19
CA GLY A 137 -17.52 3.95 5.37
C GLY A 137 -19.00 3.75 5.04
N ASP A 138 -19.63 4.79 4.51
CA ASP A 138 -21.04 4.77 4.13
C ASP A 138 -21.26 3.99 2.82
N LEU A 139 -21.55 2.70 2.97
CA LEU A 139 -21.81 1.80 1.84
C LEU A 139 -23.07 2.18 1.04
N THR A 140 -23.97 2.99 1.61
CA THR A 140 -25.17 3.43 0.89
C THR A 140 -24.79 4.41 -0.23
N LEU A 141 -23.76 5.23 -0.04
CA LEU A 141 -23.21 6.08 -1.11
C LEU A 141 -22.73 5.23 -2.29
N GLY A 142 -22.01 4.14 -2.01
CA GLY A 142 -21.57 3.19 -3.02
C GLY A 142 -22.71 2.67 -3.90
N GLN A 143 -23.86 2.38 -3.29
CA GLN A 143 -25.02 1.81 -3.99
C GLN A 143 -25.87 2.86 -4.72
N THR A 144 -25.88 4.10 -4.26
CA THR A 144 -26.84 5.12 -4.69
C THR A 144 -26.26 6.18 -5.62
N HIS A 145 -24.94 6.31 -5.68
CA HIS A 145 -24.27 7.32 -6.49
C HIS A 145 -23.51 6.70 -7.66
N ASN A 146 -23.54 7.41 -8.78
CA ASN A 146 -22.85 7.01 -9.99
C ASN A 146 -21.39 7.47 -9.99
N VAL A 147 -20.53 6.73 -10.66
CA VAL A 147 -19.09 7.02 -10.75
C VAL A 147 -18.84 8.44 -11.30
N SER A 148 -19.62 8.86 -12.30
CA SER A 148 -19.53 10.20 -12.91
C SER A 148 -19.76 11.37 -11.95
N GLU A 149 -20.44 11.16 -10.82
CA GLU A 149 -20.64 12.21 -9.82
C GLU A 149 -19.35 12.60 -9.10
N PHE A 150 -18.33 11.75 -9.18
CA PHE A 150 -17.03 11.92 -8.55
C PHE A 150 -15.88 12.01 -9.55
N GLN A 151 -15.97 11.30 -10.68
CA GLN A 151 -14.93 11.25 -11.71
C GLN A 151 -15.23 12.14 -12.93
N GLY A 152 -16.37 12.82 -12.93
CA GLY A 152 -16.83 13.67 -14.03
C GLY A 152 -17.59 12.90 -15.11
N ALA A 153 -18.35 13.62 -15.93
CA ALA A 153 -19.10 13.03 -17.02
C ALA A 153 -18.19 12.75 -18.23
N THR A 154 -18.25 11.53 -18.76
CA THR A 154 -17.55 11.19 -20.01
C THR A 154 -18.19 11.95 -21.17
N GLN A 155 -17.42 12.76 -21.88
CA GLN A 155 -17.81 13.17 -23.23
C GLN A 155 -17.68 11.90 -24.10
N GLN A 156 -18.78 11.41 -24.67
CA GLN A 156 -18.86 10.16 -25.46
C GLN A 156 -18.06 10.19 -26.79
N ILE A 157 -16.79 10.60 -26.76
CA ILE A 157 -15.94 10.77 -27.94
C ILE A 157 -15.35 9.42 -28.38
N TYR A 158 -15.18 8.46 -27.46
CA TYR A 158 -14.57 7.18 -27.75
C TYR A 158 -15.46 6.02 -27.29
N LYS A 159 -15.72 5.07 -28.20
CA LYS A 159 -16.37 3.79 -27.90
C LYS A 159 -15.36 2.66 -28.09
N PRO A 160 -14.54 2.35 -27.08
CA PRO A 160 -13.63 1.22 -27.16
C PRO A 160 -14.41 -0.10 -27.31
N ASN A 161 -13.80 -1.10 -27.96
CA ASN A 161 -14.36 -2.44 -28.00
C ASN A 161 -14.16 -3.15 -26.64
N HIS A 162 -15.15 -3.03 -25.75
CA HIS A 162 -15.14 -3.56 -24.37
C HIS A 162 -14.67 -5.02 -24.26
N ASN A 163 -15.07 -5.88 -25.19
CA ASN A 163 -14.78 -7.31 -25.11
C ASN A 163 -13.30 -7.64 -25.37
N LEU A 164 -12.65 -6.86 -26.25
CA LEU A 164 -11.21 -7.02 -26.50
C LEU A 164 -10.40 -6.52 -25.30
N LEU A 165 -10.74 -5.35 -24.76
CA LEU A 165 -10.05 -4.78 -23.60
C LEU A 165 -10.12 -5.71 -22.39
N LYS A 166 -11.31 -6.21 -22.03
CA LYS A 166 -11.49 -7.12 -20.89
C LYS A 166 -10.71 -8.44 -21.04
N LYS A 167 -10.60 -8.98 -22.26
CA LYS A 167 -9.86 -10.24 -22.52
C LYS A 167 -8.35 -10.05 -22.49
N HIS A 168 -7.84 -8.97 -23.10
CA HIS A 168 -6.40 -8.66 -23.09
C HIS A 168 -5.93 -8.25 -21.69
N ARG A 169 -6.73 -7.48 -20.94
CA ARG A 169 -6.48 -7.06 -19.55
C ARG A 169 -6.23 -8.25 -18.63
N ASN A 170 -7.15 -9.23 -18.63
CA ASN A 170 -7.05 -10.42 -17.79
C ASN A 170 -5.82 -11.30 -18.08
N ALA A 171 -5.39 -11.35 -19.35
CA ALA A 171 -4.23 -12.13 -19.74
C ALA A 171 -2.91 -11.44 -19.34
N LEU A 172 -2.85 -10.11 -19.42
CA LEU A 172 -1.66 -9.33 -19.07
C LEU A 172 -1.47 -9.24 -17.57
N LEU A 173 -2.50 -8.83 -16.81
CA LEU A 173 -2.43 -8.72 -15.35
C LEU A 173 -2.00 -10.04 -14.68
N ARG A 174 -2.47 -11.18 -15.19
CA ARG A 174 -2.08 -12.50 -14.68
C ARG A 174 -0.65 -12.90 -15.00
N ARG A 175 -0.01 -12.29 -16.00
CA ARG A 175 1.30 -12.73 -16.49
C ARG A 175 2.45 -11.97 -15.84
N ASP A 176 2.24 -10.73 -15.45
CA ASP A 176 3.32 -9.86 -14.98
C ASP A 176 3.06 -9.17 -13.66
N ALA A 177 1.97 -9.49 -12.94
CA ALA A 177 1.77 -8.96 -11.60
C ALA A 177 2.91 -9.35 -10.66
N VAL A 178 3.44 -8.37 -9.94
CA VAL A 178 4.51 -8.54 -8.94
C VAL A 178 4.12 -7.80 -7.66
N PRO A 179 4.25 -8.41 -6.47
CA PRO A 179 4.03 -7.71 -5.21
C PRO A 179 4.89 -6.45 -5.16
N THR A 180 4.33 -5.35 -4.67
CA THR A 180 5.00 -4.04 -4.68
C THR A 180 6.43 -4.09 -4.14
N GLU A 181 6.65 -4.79 -3.02
CA GLU A 181 7.99 -4.89 -2.42
C GLU A 181 9.02 -5.59 -3.33
N ASP A 182 8.57 -6.47 -4.23
CA ASP A 182 9.39 -7.27 -5.16
C ASP A 182 9.67 -6.60 -6.50
N VAL A 183 9.08 -5.43 -6.78
CA VAL A 183 9.17 -4.73 -8.06
C VAL A 183 10.63 -4.50 -8.47
N ARG A 184 11.47 -4.00 -7.57
CA ARG A 184 12.90 -3.74 -7.85
C ARG A 184 13.65 -5.01 -8.23
N ILE A 185 13.49 -6.07 -7.45
CA ILE A 185 14.12 -7.37 -7.73
C ILE A 185 13.63 -7.93 -9.07
N ALA A 186 12.33 -7.81 -9.36
CA ALA A 186 11.77 -8.28 -10.63
C ALA A 186 12.32 -7.48 -11.82
N ILE A 187 12.46 -6.16 -11.71
CA ILE A 187 13.07 -5.31 -12.75
C ILE A 187 14.50 -5.76 -13.03
N VAL A 188 15.34 -5.90 -12.00
CA VAL A 188 16.74 -6.30 -12.16
C VAL A 188 16.84 -7.72 -12.73
N SER A 189 16.00 -8.64 -12.26
CA SER A 189 15.95 -10.02 -12.74
C SER A 189 15.58 -10.10 -14.23
N ARG A 190 14.60 -9.31 -14.69
CA ARG A 190 14.23 -9.21 -16.11
C ARG A 190 15.36 -8.61 -16.95
N ARG A 191 15.96 -7.52 -16.48
CA ARG A 191 17.13 -6.88 -17.13
C ARG A 191 18.31 -7.85 -17.24
N LEU A 192 18.52 -8.67 -16.22
CA LEU A 192 19.57 -9.69 -16.17
C LEU A 192 19.33 -10.81 -17.17
N ALA A 193 18.09 -11.33 -17.23
CA ALA A 193 17.70 -12.36 -18.18
C ALA A 193 17.82 -11.91 -19.66
N ALA A 194 17.59 -10.62 -19.93
CA ALA A 194 17.73 -10.03 -21.26
C ALA A 194 19.16 -9.59 -21.62
N ALA A 195 20.11 -9.64 -20.68
CA ALA A 195 21.48 -9.18 -20.92
C ALA A 195 22.32 -10.23 -21.66
N GLU A 196 23.16 -9.75 -22.60
CA GLU A 196 24.11 -10.60 -23.33
C GLU A 196 25.07 -11.33 -22.38
N ASP A 197 25.33 -12.60 -22.69
CA ASP A 197 26.23 -13.45 -21.93
C ASP A 197 27.65 -12.88 -21.88
N ASN A 198 28.30 -13.03 -20.72
CA ASN A 198 29.65 -12.53 -20.44
C ASN A 198 29.83 -11.00 -20.60
N SER A 199 28.75 -10.22 -20.71
CA SER A 199 28.83 -8.77 -20.78
C SER A 199 29.11 -8.14 -19.41
N VAL A 200 29.80 -6.99 -19.41
CA VAL A 200 30.00 -6.17 -18.20
C VAL A 200 28.66 -5.76 -17.59
N LYS A 201 27.65 -5.52 -18.44
CA LYS A 201 26.28 -5.20 -18.00
C LYS A 201 25.67 -6.35 -17.21
N LYS A 202 25.80 -7.59 -17.67
CA LYS A 202 25.30 -8.79 -16.98
C LYS A 202 25.95 -8.93 -15.60
N GLN A 203 27.27 -8.81 -15.51
CA GLN A 203 27.99 -8.84 -14.23
C GLN A 203 27.56 -7.71 -13.27
N LYS A 204 27.27 -6.51 -13.78
CA LYS A 204 26.75 -5.41 -12.95
C LYS A 204 25.36 -5.74 -12.39
N LEU A 205 24.46 -6.28 -13.22
CA LEU A 205 23.11 -6.67 -12.82
C LEU A 205 23.12 -7.83 -11.82
N GLU A 206 24.03 -8.80 -11.96
CA GLU A 206 24.22 -9.87 -10.97
C GLU A 206 24.63 -9.32 -9.60
N ARG A 207 25.55 -8.35 -9.57
CA ARG A 207 25.95 -7.67 -8.32
C ARG A 207 24.82 -6.84 -7.73
N GLU A 208 24.08 -6.11 -8.55
CA GLU A 208 22.91 -5.31 -8.14
C GLU A 208 21.84 -6.22 -7.53
N LEU A 209 21.53 -7.35 -8.17
CA LEU A 209 20.58 -8.34 -7.65
C LEU A 209 21.05 -8.97 -6.33
N ALA A 210 22.32 -9.35 -6.24
CA ALA A 210 22.90 -9.88 -5.02
C ALA A 210 22.86 -8.86 -3.87
N GLN A 211 23.12 -7.58 -4.17
CA GLN A 211 23.03 -6.49 -3.20
C GLN A 211 21.59 -6.33 -2.69
N LEU A 212 20.59 -6.30 -3.58
CA LEU A 212 19.17 -6.20 -3.18
C LEU A 212 18.76 -7.32 -2.22
N TYR A 213 19.16 -8.58 -2.49
CA TYR A 213 18.88 -9.69 -1.59
C TYR A 213 19.63 -9.57 -0.25
N ASN A 214 20.88 -9.12 -0.27
CA ASN A 214 21.66 -8.88 0.93
C ASN A 214 21.04 -7.77 1.80
N ASP A 215 20.60 -6.68 1.19
CA ASP A 215 19.95 -5.56 1.87
C ASP A 215 18.67 -6.02 2.57
N ARG A 216 17.84 -6.82 1.89
CA ARG A 216 16.66 -7.45 2.49
C ARG A 216 17.02 -8.33 3.69
N SER A 217 18.07 -9.13 3.58
CA SER A 217 18.54 -9.98 4.68
C SER A 217 18.96 -9.13 5.90
N ILE A 218 19.69 -8.04 5.65
CA ILE A 218 20.11 -7.09 6.70
C ILE A 218 18.89 -6.45 7.36
N ILE A 219 17.94 -5.93 6.57
CA ILE A 219 16.71 -5.30 7.07
C ILE A 219 15.91 -6.28 7.93
N ALA A 220 15.63 -7.47 7.40
CA ALA A 220 14.85 -8.50 8.13
C ALA A 220 15.54 -8.89 9.44
N SER A 221 16.85 -9.20 9.39
CA SER A 221 17.61 -9.59 10.57
C SER A 221 17.65 -8.48 11.63
N ARG A 222 17.81 -7.21 11.22
CA ARG A 222 17.85 -6.08 12.14
C ARG A 222 16.51 -5.85 12.82
N ILE A 223 15.41 -5.91 12.08
CA ILE A 223 14.06 -5.75 12.63
C ILE A 223 13.72 -6.88 13.60
N GLU A 224 14.11 -8.12 13.26
CA GLU A 224 13.96 -9.27 14.16
C GLU A 224 14.81 -9.12 15.44
N GLN A 225 16.04 -8.62 15.33
CA GLN A 225 16.88 -8.31 16.49
C GLN A 225 16.26 -7.23 17.39
N ILE A 226 15.66 -6.18 16.82
CA ILE A 226 14.92 -5.16 17.57
C ILE A 226 13.77 -5.82 18.33
N ALA A 227 12.96 -6.65 17.67
CA ALA A 227 11.84 -7.35 18.31
C ALA A 227 12.32 -8.28 19.43
N SER A 228 13.34 -9.10 19.17
CA SER A 228 13.94 -10.00 20.15
C SER A 228 14.47 -9.25 21.37
N LYS A 229 15.15 -8.12 21.14
CA LYS A 229 15.67 -7.26 22.22
C LYS A 229 14.55 -6.60 23.02
N ALA A 230 13.51 -6.09 22.36
CA ALA A 230 12.36 -5.48 23.03
C ALA A 230 11.61 -6.50 23.93
N LEU A 231 11.64 -7.79 23.55
CA LEU A 231 10.99 -8.89 24.26
C LEU A 231 11.87 -9.58 25.32
N SER A 232 13.14 -9.22 25.44
CA SER A 232 14.14 -9.98 26.22
C SER A 232 13.83 -10.09 27.71
N ILE A 233 12.92 -9.27 28.25
CA ILE A 233 12.48 -9.32 29.64
C ILE A 233 11.12 -10.04 29.73
N ASN A 234 11.13 -11.33 30.11
CA ASN A 234 9.94 -12.14 30.40
C ASN A 234 8.88 -12.25 29.26
N ARG A 235 9.22 -11.86 28.03
CA ARG A 235 8.31 -11.91 26.88
C ARG A 235 8.91 -12.60 25.64
N GLY A 236 10.03 -13.32 25.78
CA GLY A 236 10.69 -14.02 24.66
C GLY A 236 9.79 -15.01 23.92
N GLY A 237 8.80 -15.61 24.61
CA GLY A 237 7.81 -16.51 23.99
C GLY A 237 6.86 -15.84 22.99
N TYR A 238 6.85 -14.51 22.89
CA TYR A 238 6.05 -13.79 21.90
C TYR A 238 6.80 -13.52 20.59
N LEU A 239 8.10 -13.84 20.48
CA LEU A 239 8.90 -13.49 19.31
C LEU A 239 8.31 -14.04 18.02
N GLU A 240 8.02 -15.34 17.97
CA GLU A 240 7.40 -16.00 16.82
C GLU A 240 6.06 -15.33 16.43
N ILE A 241 5.23 -15.03 17.43
CA ILE A 241 3.93 -14.40 17.22
C ILE A 241 4.09 -13.01 16.58
N VAL A 242 5.02 -12.17 17.07
CA VAL A 242 5.20 -10.82 16.53
C VAL A 242 5.93 -10.80 15.19
N THR A 243 6.69 -11.84 14.83
CA THR A 243 7.39 -11.93 13.54
C THR A 243 6.57 -12.62 12.45
N GLU A 244 5.56 -13.43 12.79
CA GLU A 244 4.83 -14.24 11.81
C GLU A 244 3.36 -13.85 11.60
N LYS A 245 2.75 -13.11 12.53
CA LYS A 245 1.33 -12.71 12.44
C LYS A 245 1.20 -11.26 12.03
N HIS A 246 0.07 -10.91 11.43
CA HIS A 246 -0.35 -9.52 11.26
C HIS A 246 -1.48 -9.25 12.26
N MET A 247 -1.21 -8.47 13.30
CA MET A 247 -2.24 -8.07 14.25
C MET A 247 -2.95 -6.82 13.77
N LYS A 248 -4.27 -6.76 14.00
CA LYS A 248 -5.04 -5.54 13.76
C LYS A 248 -4.49 -4.40 14.60
N LEU A 249 -4.11 -3.30 13.95
CA LEU A 249 -3.58 -2.12 14.61
C LEU A 249 -4.69 -1.39 15.38
N THR A 250 -4.45 -1.17 16.67
CA THR A 250 -5.29 -0.37 17.58
C THR A 250 -4.46 0.61 18.41
N LYS A 251 -3.16 0.37 18.56
CA LYS A 251 -2.21 1.18 19.34
C LYS A 251 -1.48 2.20 18.46
N TYR A 252 -2.24 3.04 17.77
CA TYR A 252 -1.73 4.02 16.79
C TYR A 252 -0.63 4.94 17.34
N ASP A 253 -0.78 5.47 18.56
CA ASP A 253 0.22 6.38 19.16
C ASP A 253 1.55 5.67 19.46
N CYS A 254 1.49 4.42 19.92
CA CYS A 254 2.68 3.61 20.13
C CYS A 254 3.37 3.33 18.79
N TYR A 255 2.59 2.89 17.80
CA TYR A 255 3.10 2.50 16.50
C TYR A 255 3.73 3.68 15.75
N GLN A 256 3.07 4.84 15.73
CA GLN A 256 3.62 6.06 15.13
C GLN A 256 4.94 6.46 15.80
N SER A 257 4.97 6.53 17.14
CA SER A 257 6.18 6.84 17.91
C SER A 257 7.35 5.89 17.61
N VAL A 258 7.08 4.59 17.43
CA VAL A 258 8.13 3.59 17.12
C VAL A 258 8.60 3.68 15.67
N THR A 259 7.69 3.87 14.71
CA THR A 259 8.03 3.94 13.29
C THR A 259 8.80 5.22 12.94
N GLU A 260 8.43 6.35 13.52
CA GLU A 260 9.21 7.60 13.43
C GLU A 260 10.63 7.40 13.98
N HIS A 261 10.78 6.71 15.12
CA HIS A 261 12.09 6.44 15.69
C HIS A 261 12.94 5.48 14.84
N ILE A 262 12.31 4.48 14.19
CA ILE A 262 12.98 3.62 13.20
C ILE A 262 13.44 4.42 12.00
N HIS A 263 12.61 5.35 11.52
CA HIS A 263 12.96 6.24 10.42
C HIS A 263 14.24 7.03 10.73
N GLU A 264 14.31 7.56 11.94
CA GLU A 264 15.42 8.40 12.38
C GLU A 264 16.70 7.60 12.65
N LYS A 265 16.58 6.41 13.24
CA LYS A 265 17.73 5.67 13.80
C LYS A 265 18.20 4.47 13.00
N CYS A 266 17.31 3.78 12.31
CA CYS A 266 17.63 2.50 11.67
C CYS A 266 17.57 2.57 10.16
N PHE A 267 16.42 2.95 9.61
CA PHE A 267 16.09 2.69 8.22
C PHE A 267 15.26 3.81 7.64
N ASP A 268 15.47 4.11 6.37
CA ASP A 268 14.57 4.99 5.66
C ASP A 268 13.23 4.29 5.34
N LEU A 269 12.13 4.98 5.64
CA LEU A 269 10.76 4.48 5.41
C LEU A 269 10.32 4.65 3.95
N GLN A 270 11.15 5.22 3.09
CA GLN A 270 10.96 5.13 1.64
C GLN A 270 11.35 3.73 1.10
N ASN A 271 12.03 2.89 1.89
CA ASN A 271 12.41 1.56 1.46
C ASN A 271 11.22 0.60 1.56
N GLU A 272 10.76 0.12 0.40
CA GLU A 272 9.61 -0.77 0.24
C GLU A 272 9.69 -2.03 1.12
N PHE A 273 10.89 -2.60 1.28
CA PHE A 273 11.07 -3.79 2.10
C PHE A 273 11.08 -3.49 3.61
N VAL A 274 11.52 -2.28 4.01
CA VAL A 274 11.37 -1.83 5.40
C VAL A 274 9.89 -1.67 5.73
N LEU A 275 9.12 -1.03 4.84
CA LEU A 275 7.67 -0.87 4.98
C LEU A 275 6.97 -2.23 5.19
N ASN A 276 7.30 -3.22 4.35
CA ASN A 276 6.81 -4.60 4.47
C ASN A 276 7.09 -5.26 5.84
N LYS A 277 8.09 -4.80 6.59
CA LYS A 277 8.45 -5.36 7.91
C LYS A 277 7.93 -4.56 9.10
N LEU A 278 7.26 -3.42 8.88
CA LEU A 278 6.77 -2.60 9.97
C LEU A 278 5.62 -3.24 10.75
N TYR A 279 4.94 -4.27 10.22
CA TYR A 279 3.91 -5.00 10.99
C TYR A 279 4.46 -5.61 12.28
N ILE A 280 5.75 -5.95 12.33
CA ILE A 280 6.41 -6.46 13.55
C ILE A 280 6.35 -5.39 14.65
N MET A 281 6.53 -4.12 14.30
CA MET A 281 6.45 -3.01 15.26
C MET A 281 5.02 -2.75 15.72
N ALA A 282 4.05 -2.88 14.82
CA ALA A 282 2.63 -2.85 15.18
C ALA A 282 2.31 -3.95 16.20
N ASN A 283 2.74 -5.18 15.93
CA ASN A 283 2.52 -6.32 16.82
C ASN A 283 3.12 -6.10 18.21
N LEU A 284 4.34 -5.56 18.32
CA LEU A 284 4.96 -5.24 19.61
C LEU A 284 4.07 -4.28 20.43
N CYS A 285 3.52 -3.25 19.78
CA CYS A 285 2.57 -2.34 20.42
C CYS A 285 1.27 -3.05 20.81
N GLU A 286 0.71 -3.92 19.95
CA GLU A 286 -0.54 -4.64 20.22
C GLU A 286 -0.45 -5.62 21.38
N ILE A 287 0.69 -6.30 21.56
CA ILE A 287 0.93 -7.14 22.76
C ILE A 287 1.24 -6.31 24.03
N GLY A 288 1.09 -4.98 23.94
CA GLY A 288 1.16 -4.06 25.07
C GLY A 288 2.59 -3.69 25.49
N LEU A 289 3.59 -3.77 24.60
CA LEU A 289 4.85 -3.08 24.87
C LEU A 289 4.62 -1.57 24.76
N ARG A 290 5.28 -0.83 25.64
CA ARG A 290 5.32 0.63 25.55
C ARG A 290 6.33 1.02 24.48
N ASP A 291 6.04 2.11 23.77
CA ASP A 291 6.90 2.68 22.75
C ASP A 291 8.35 2.88 23.24
N PHE A 292 8.54 3.35 24.49
CA PHE A 292 9.85 3.52 25.10
C PHE A 292 10.70 2.24 25.07
N THR A 293 10.10 1.07 25.33
CA THR A 293 10.82 -0.21 25.35
C THR A 293 11.31 -0.58 23.96
N THR A 294 10.47 -0.42 22.94
CA THR A 294 10.84 -0.70 21.55
C THR A 294 11.86 0.31 21.04
N LYS A 295 11.72 1.60 21.38
CA LYS A 295 12.69 2.65 21.01
C LYS A 295 14.06 2.43 21.63
N GLN A 296 14.12 1.97 22.88
CA GLN A 296 15.39 1.59 23.51
C GLN A 296 16.04 0.40 22.77
N ALA A 297 15.25 -0.60 22.39
CA ALA A 297 15.76 -1.71 21.58
C ALA A 297 16.28 -1.24 20.22
N VAL A 298 15.59 -0.29 19.58
CA VAL A 298 16.06 0.39 18.36
C VAL A 298 17.40 1.08 18.60
N ASP A 299 17.54 1.90 19.64
CA ASP A 299 18.78 2.61 19.94
C ASP A 299 19.98 1.68 20.20
N GLU A 300 19.73 0.53 20.83
CA GLU A 300 20.80 -0.45 21.13
C GLU A 300 21.19 -1.31 19.91
N ILE A 301 20.27 -1.51 18.97
CA ILE A 301 20.47 -2.37 17.80
C ILE A 301 20.90 -1.57 16.57
N CYS A 302 20.52 -0.30 16.48
CA CYS A 302 20.83 0.61 15.37
C CYS A 302 21.77 1.72 15.84
N ASN A 303 23.08 1.51 15.62
CA ASN A 303 24.11 2.49 15.98
C ASN A 303 24.15 3.71 15.04
N GLU A 304 23.73 3.53 13.78
CA GLU A 304 23.59 4.57 12.76
C GLU A 304 22.49 4.19 11.77
N ARG A 305 21.91 5.18 11.10
CA ARG A 305 20.88 4.95 10.08
C ARG A 305 21.54 4.32 8.85
N LEU A 306 21.03 3.16 8.46
CA LEU A 306 21.44 2.47 7.23
C LEU A 306 20.75 3.12 6.03
N HIS A 307 21.56 3.46 5.04
CA HIS A 307 21.11 3.96 3.74
C HIS A 307 21.30 2.85 2.71
N PHE A 308 20.21 2.48 2.05
CA PHE A 308 20.22 1.58 0.91
C PHE A 308 19.96 2.41 -0.34
N ASP A 309 20.67 2.10 -1.43
CA ASP A 309 20.52 2.85 -2.68
C ASP A 309 19.09 2.70 -3.24
N TYR A 310 18.49 3.84 -3.59
CA TYR A 310 17.17 3.93 -4.22
C TYR A 310 17.23 3.89 -5.73
#